data_AF-A0A1A7ZTL6-F1
#
_entry.id   AF-A0A1A7ZTL6-F1
#
_cell.length_a   1.000
_cell.length_b   1.000
_cell.length_c   1.000
_cell.angle_alpha   90.00
_cell.angle_beta   90.00
_cell.angle_gamma   90.00
#
_symmetry.space_group_name_H-M   'P 1'
#
loop_
_entity.id
_entity.type
_entity.pdbx_description
1 polymer ?
#
loop_
_entity_poly.entity_id
_entity_poly.type
_entity_poly.pdbx_seq_one_letter_code
_entity_poly.pdbx_strand_id
1 'polypeptide(L)'
;GQTIAMSVPEAQTWGYTLVSTTQRVVLRSPYKQPHADVTMVAGVPVEVVQVSLFFKQKLMLVMMDMSMACIVDSSSFDGTQLLWDIPQVLPTLAG
;
A
#
# COMPACT_ATOMS: atom_id res chain seq x y z
N GLY A 1 -13.72 -5.35 1.20
CA GLY A 1 -13.08 -4.32 2.02
C GLY A 1 -14.00 -3.12 2.12
N GLN A 2 -14.06 -2.48 3.28
CA GLN A 2 -14.80 -1.23 3.46
C GLN A 2 -13.99 -0.12 2.79
N THR A 3 -14.54 0.52 1.75
CA THR A 3 -13.85 1.64 1.08
C THR A 3 -14.12 2.91 1.87
N ILE A 4 -13.06 3.51 2.44
CA ILE A 4 -13.15 4.77 3.18
C ILE A 4 -12.65 5.89 2.26
N ALA A 5 -13.52 6.86 1.99
CA ALA A 5 -13.14 8.09 1.32
C ALA A 5 -12.55 9.06 2.34
N MET A 6 -11.39 9.63 2.01
CA MET A 6 -10.70 10.62 2.84
C MET A 6 -10.10 11.71 1.98
N SER A 7 -10.14 12.93 2.48
CA SER A 7 -9.33 14.02 1.96
C SER A 7 -7.85 13.77 2.25
N VAL A 8 -6.95 14.45 1.51
CA VAL A 8 -5.51 14.32 1.74
C VAL A 8 -5.11 14.71 3.18
N PRO A 9 -5.63 15.79 3.77
CA PRO A 9 -5.33 16.11 5.17
C PRO A 9 -5.81 15.05 6.16
N GLU A 10 -6.98 14.44 5.93
CA GLU A 10 -7.46 13.33 6.77
C GLU A 10 -6.57 12.10 6.62
N ALA A 11 -6.14 11.76 5.41
CA ALA A 11 -5.19 10.66 5.20
C ALA A 11 -3.86 10.91 5.95
N GLN A 12 -3.41 12.16 6.01
CA GLN A 12 -2.20 12.54 6.74
C GLN A 12 -2.33 12.34 8.26
N THR A 13 -3.53 12.46 8.85
CA THR A 13 -3.71 12.18 10.29
C THR A 13 -3.56 10.69 10.61
N TRP A 14 -3.78 9.81 9.62
CA TRP A 14 -3.49 8.38 9.69
C TRP A 14 -2.03 8.04 9.36
N GLY A 15 -1.20 9.02 9.01
CA GLY A 15 0.21 8.82 8.66
C GLY A 15 0.46 8.51 7.19
N TYR A 16 -0.57 8.53 6.33
CA TYR A 16 -0.36 8.45 4.88
C TYR A 16 0.28 9.74 4.36
N THR A 17 1.14 9.61 3.37
CA THR A 17 1.74 10.76 2.70
C THR A 17 1.48 10.68 1.21
N LEU A 18 0.83 11.72 0.66
CA LEU A 18 0.60 11.87 -0.77
C LEU A 18 1.37 13.08 -1.29
N VAL A 19 2.29 12.86 -2.22
CA VAL A 19 3.04 13.92 -2.89
C VAL A 19 2.79 13.83 -4.38
N SER A 20 2.28 14.90 -4.97
CA SER A 20 2.07 15.02 -6.41
C SER A 20 3.01 16.07 -7.00
N THR A 21 3.70 15.72 -8.08
CA THR A 21 4.42 16.66 -8.93
C THR A 21 3.82 16.63 -10.34
N THR A 22 4.35 17.44 -11.26
CA THR A 22 3.89 17.45 -12.66
C THR A 22 4.05 16.11 -13.37
N GLN A 23 4.96 15.24 -12.92
CA GLN A 23 5.32 14.01 -13.63
C GLN A 23 5.02 12.72 -12.85
N ARG A 24 4.78 12.81 -11.54
CA ARG A 24 4.58 11.64 -10.71
C ARG A 24 3.71 11.93 -9.51
N VAL A 25 3.01 10.89 -9.06
CA VAL A 25 2.31 10.85 -7.79
C VAL A 25 2.97 9.77 -6.94
N VAL A 26 3.25 10.10 -5.68
CA VAL A 26 3.88 9.19 -4.71
C VAL A 26 2.98 9.08 -3.50
N LEU A 27 2.50 7.87 -3.26
CA LEU A 27 1.82 7.48 -2.03
C LEU A 27 2.82 6.75 -1.12
N ARG A 28 2.81 7.07 0.17
CA ARG A 28 3.50 6.31 1.22
C ARG A 28 2.52 5.96 2.33
N SER A 29 2.71 4.80 2.90
CA SER A 29 1.98 4.30 4.06
C SER A 29 2.97 3.67 5.04
N PRO A 30 2.78 3.86 6.35
CA PRO A 30 3.48 3.05 7.34
C PRO A 30 3.04 1.58 7.24
N TYR A 31 3.80 0.67 7.83
CA TYR A 31 3.35 -0.72 7.98
C TYR A 31 2.17 -0.82 8.96
N LYS A 32 1.39 -1.89 8.82
CA LYS A 32 0.29 -2.28 9.71
C LYS A 32 -0.79 -1.21 9.82
N GLN A 33 -1.20 -0.64 8.68
CA GLN A 33 -2.28 0.34 8.66
C GLN A 33 -3.65 -0.34 8.72
N PRO A 34 -4.66 0.27 9.36
CA PRO A 34 -5.99 -0.33 9.47
C PRO A 34 -6.74 -0.41 8.13
N HIS A 35 -6.23 0.23 7.08
CA HIS A 35 -6.80 0.20 5.74
C HIS A 35 -6.08 -0.77 4.81
N ALA A 36 -5.08 -1.49 5.32
CA ALA A 36 -4.43 -2.56 4.59
C ALA A 36 -5.21 -3.86 4.76
N ASP A 37 -5.19 -4.69 3.71
CA ASP A 37 -5.65 -6.07 3.76
C ASP A 37 -4.44 -7.00 3.77
N VAL A 38 -4.59 -8.22 4.31
CA VAL A 38 -3.52 -9.23 4.27
C VAL A 38 -3.93 -10.33 3.32
N THR A 39 -3.15 -10.50 2.25
CA THR A 39 -3.35 -11.55 1.24
C THR A 39 -2.21 -12.54 1.25
N MET A 40 -2.46 -13.78 0.84
CA MET A 40 -1.44 -14.80 0.72
C MET A 40 -0.88 -14.82 -0.71
N VAL A 41 0.42 -14.55 -0.86
CA VAL A 41 1.14 -14.65 -2.13
C VAL A 41 2.14 -15.80 -2.03
N ALA A 42 1.89 -16.88 -2.79
CA ALA A 42 2.73 -18.08 -2.76
C ALA A 42 2.98 -18.63 -1.35
N GLY A 43 1.98 -18.54 -0.46
CA GLY A 43 2.06 -18.99 0.94
C GLY A 43 2.67 -17.97 1.90
N VAL A 44 3.13 -16.81 1.43
CA VAL A 44 3.67 -15.72 2.26
C VAL A 44 2.60 -14.66 2.49
N PRO A 45 2.34 -14.22 3.73
CA PRO A 45 1.41 -13.12 4.01
C PRO A 45 1.98 -11.78 3.54
N VAL A 46 1.19 -11.06 2.76
CA VAL A 46 1.53 -9.75 2.20
C VAL A 46 0.44 -8.75 2.60
N GLU A 47 0.84 -7.69 3.28
CA GLU A 47 0.04 -6.51 3.55
C GLU A 47 -0.13 -5.70 2.26
N VAL A 48 -1.35 -5.39 1.88
CA VAL A 48 -1.71 -4.70 0.65
C VAL A 48 -2.58 -3.50 0.97
N VAL A 49 -2.21 -2.34 0.46
CA VAL A 49 -3.06 -1.15 0.49
C VAL A 49 -3.43 -0.78 -0.94
N GLN A 50 -4.72 -0.68 -1.20
CA GLN A 50 -5.29 -0.25 -2.47
C GLN A 50 -6.01 1.09 -2.26
N VAL A 51 -5.75 2.06 -3.12
CA VAL A 51 -6.40 3.37 -3.10
C VAL A 51 -6.76 3.84 -4.50
N SER A 52 -7.84 4.62 -4.59
CA SER A 52 -8.17 5.39 -5.77
C SER A 52 -7.99 6.88 -5.45
N LEU A 53 -7.08 7.54 -6.15
CA LEU A 53 -6.80 8.95 -5.99
C LEU A 53 -7.65 9.76 -6.96
N PHE A 54 -8.32 10.79 -6.43
CA PHE A 54 -9.13 11.72 -7.21
C PHE A 54 -8.47 13.09 -7.20
N PHE A 55 -7.91 13.49 -8.35
CA PHE A 55 -7.26 14.79 -8.52
C PHE A 55 -8.07 15.69 -9.46
N LYS A 56 -8.51 16.85 -8.96
CA LYS A 56 -9.20 17.85 -9.78
C LYS A 56 -8.25 18.96 -10.19
N GLN A 57 -8.04 19.11 -11.49
CA GLN A 57 -7.26 20.21 -12.07
C GLN A 57 -8.16 21.05 -12.98
N LYS A 58 -8.59 22.23 -12.49
CA LYS A 58 -9.57 23.09 -13.16
C LYS A 58 -10.87 22.33 -13.46
N LEU A 59 -11.18 22.08 -14.74
CA LEU A 59 -12.36 21.34 -15.20
C LEU A 59 -12.07 19.84 -15.42
N MET A 60 -10.81 19.42 -15.32
CA MET A 60 -10.40 18.03 -15.51
C MET A 60 -10.42 17.30 -14.16
N LEU A 61 -11.00 16.10 -14.14
CA LEU A 61 -10.90 15.15 -13.03
C LEU A 61 -10.04 13.98 -13.51
N VAL A 62 -8.99 13.67 -12.77
CA VAL A 62 -8.12 12.52 -13.01
C VAL A 62 -8.32 11.54 -11.87
N MET A 63 -8.58 10.28 -12.23
CA MET A 63 -8.64 9.16 -11.31
C MET A 63 -7.42 8.27 -11.54
N MET A 64 -6.75 7.86 -10.47
CA MET A 64 -5.60 6.97 -10.52
C MET A 64 -5.73 5.90 -9.44
N ASP A 65 -5.78 4.64 -9.86
CA ASP A 65 -5.73 3.51 -8.95
C ASP A 65 -4.27 3.16 -8.63
N MET A 66 -3.99 2.98 -7.35
CA MET A 66 -2.65 2.67 -6.84
C MET A 66 -2.74 1.54 -5.83
N SER A 67 -1.80 0.61 -5.92
CA SER A 67 -1.63 -0.47 -4.95
C SER A 67 -0.19 -0.50 -4.45
N MET A 68 0.00 -0.76 -3.16
CA MET A 68 1.30 -1.08 -2.58
C MET A 68 1.21 -2.40 -1.83
N ALA A 69 2.29 -3.18 -1.90
CA ALA A 69 2.44 -4.42 -1.17
C ALA A 69 3.64 -4.35 -0.25
N CYS A 70 3.53 -4.98 0.91
CA CYS A 70 4.69 -5.33 1.69
C CYS A 70 4.53 -6.68 2.38
N ILE A 71 5.61 -7.43 2.50
CA ILE A 71 5.59 -8.71 3.20
C ILE A 71 5.36 -8.43 4.68
N VAL A 72 4.45 -9.20 5.29
CA VAL A 72 4.25 -9.12 6.73
C VAL A 72 5.49 -9.69 7.39
N ASP A 73 6.15 -8.88 8.22
CA ASP A 73 7.37 -9.26 8.92
C ASP A 73 7.14 -10.53 9.76
N SER A 74 7.60 -11.64 9.21
CA SER A 74 7.47 -13.00 9.74
C SER A 74 8.86 -13.64 9.83
N SER A 75 9.85 -12.83 10.21
CA SER A 75 11.21 -13.31 10.45
C SER A 75 11.23 -14.34 11.60
N SER A 76 12.05 -15.37 11.46
CA SER A 76 12.33 -16.31 12.55
C SER A 76 13.83 -16.49 12.72
N PHE A 77 14.27 -16.71 13.96
CA PHE A 77 15.68 -16.94 14.28
C PHE A 77 15.85 -18.37 14.78
N ASP A 78 16.70 -19.15 14.12
CA ASP A 78 16.93 -20.56 14.47
C ASP A 78 18.04 -20.77 15.52
N GLY A 79 18.61 -19.68 16.04
CA GLY A 79 19.79 -19.69 16.93
C GLY A 79 21.10 -19.32 16.22
N THR A 80 21.13 -19.34 14.88
CA THR A 80 22.31 -19.04 14.07
C THR A 80 22.03 -18.05 12.94
N GLN A 81 20.85 -18.16 12.34
CA GLN A 81 20.47 -17.44 11.14
C GLN A 81 19.09 -16.81 11.32
N LEU A 82 18.93 -15.65 10.69
CA LEU A 82 17.65 -14.99 10.55
C LEU A 82 17.04 -15.45 9.22
N LEU A 83 15.84 -16.03 9.29
CA LEU A 83 15.11 -16.63 8.19
C LEU A 83 13.92 -15.74 7.86
N TRP A 84 13.72 -15.46 6.57
CA TRP A 84 12.55 -14.76 6.06
C TRP A 84 12.02 -15.47 4.83
N ASP A 85 10.71 -15.70 4.82
CA ASP A 85 10.02 -16.18 3.63
C ASP A 85 9.58 -14.99 2.77
N ILE A 86 9.99 -15.01 1.50
CA ILE A 86 9.76 -13.93 0.55
C ILE A 86 9.23 -14.56 -0.74
N PRO A 87 8.08 -14.12 -1.29
CA PRO A 87 7.61 -14.61 -2.57
C PRO A 87 8.59 -14.19 -3.66
N GLN A 88 8.99 -15.15 -4.51
CA GLN A 88 9.90 -14.86 -5.64
C GLN A 88 9.31 -13.87 -6.64
N VAL A 89 7.98 -13.87 -6.78
CA VAL A 89 7.24 -12.98 -7.65
C VAL A 89 6.09 -12.38 -6.87
N LEU A 90 6.05 -11.05 -6.79
CA LEU A 90 4.87 -10.31 -6.36
C LEU A 90 4.05 -9.97 -7.60
N PRO A 91 2.87 -10.58 -7.80
CA PRO A 91 2.02 -10.23 -8.94
C PRO A 91 1.50 -8.80 -8.80
N THR A 92 1.03 -8.22 -9.90
CA THR A 92 0.33 -6.94 -9.85
C THR A 92 -0.89 -7.06 -8.93
N LEU A 93 -0.94 -6.21 -7.92
CA LEU A 93 -2.02 -6.18 -6.93
C LEU A 93 -3.11 -5.16 -7.29
N ALA A 94 -2.91 -4.41 -8.38
CA ALA A 94 -3.93 -3.58 -8.98
C ALA A 94 -4.92 -4.47 -9.75
N GLY A 95 -6.19 -4.37 -9.37
CA GLY A 95 -7.33 -4.82 -10.19
C GLY A 95 -7.89 -3.64 -10.96
#